data_AF-A0A4Q1ZZW0-F1
#
_entry.id   AF-A0A4Q1ZZW0-F1
#
_cell.length_a   1.000
_cell.length_b   1.000
_cell.length_c   1.000
_cell.angle_alpha   90.00
_cell.angle_beta   90.00
_cell.angle_gamma   90.00
#
_symmetry.space_group_name_H-M   'P 1'
#
loop_
_entity.id
_entity.type
_entity.pdbx_description
1 polymer ?
#
loop_
_entity_poly.entity_id
_entity_poly.type
_entity_poly.pdbx_seq_one_letter_code
_entity_poly.pdbx_strand_id
1 'polypeptide(L)'
;MKKALFILLILSASLTIACDSSVDTPTTNFDEAAQIEQLQPIDTKRFEELFDANDFSVLLDEYTLETVATMSEQAKIDYVHAALASQDYQLALKFLTELTLPFSVLQDLLGNKVILLSGEAFLEDLVVYQDNFADDPDYNVLLSQFTYEFQSEVEGKNILLRSFKTNPQHSPTLRLLTFMKMGENLKRTIAFLNESLTTYDNKSEVYELMAEAYRTYTFYYEGMTCYEKANELDSELYLERYILSCIDAKRSIKAYELFINNESFDFEDVTIQRVVESLIGRGAFDEASDLIAKMQADTPERMIWYLMEAITKIRQGELDEIEAVLDRAESNGVDRKSLVSTIGLGDFEDIAADDWMVEVFKDNYLYTPGDYTPPQEDLTREELARNAFDALKDPEDRFTFLLDEEEMAMTFEAPEFLKKDQLLYFKFSIFDEAVDDWIIATLDEVARDDSQWLILDMRGNHGGMLQTAYAIIDELTGRANLFYQVDKNGRQTPYSATASRRPFEKIIVLLDHESASSSEVVALSLKKRLKNVTIVGETSFGKGVGQHVFYDQKSGLTLYLVSFYWNVIEENIQEVGIDPDIIYDFSTEENVIDKVLELVR
;
A
#
# COMPACT_ATOMS: atom_id res chain seq x y z
N MET A 1 5.37 18.85 3.55
CA MET A 1 4.36 17.77 3.34
C MET A 1 3.33 18.13 2.29
N LYS A 2 2.26 18.91 2.55
CA LYS A 2 1.17 19.14 1.56
C LYS A 2 1.65 19.48 0.13
N LYS A 3 2.59 20.44 -0.03
CA LYS A 3 3.17 20.79 -1.35
C LYS A 3 4.03 19.70 -2.01
N ALA A 4 4.68 18.83 -1.23
CA ALA A 4 5.53 17.76 -1.77
C ALA A 4 4.70 16.56 -2.26
N LEU A 5 3.59 16.26 -1.57
CA LEU A 5 2.65 15.22 -1.99
C LEU A 5 1.96 15.59 -3.31
N PHE A 6 1.67 16.88 -3.49
CA PHE A 6 1.08 17.44 -4.72
C PHE A 6 2.00 17.24 -5.94
N ILE A 7 3.31 17.50 -5.80
CA ILE A 7 4.30 17.32 -6.88
C ILE A 7 4.44 15.85 -7.31
N LEU A 8 4.35 14.90 -6.37
CA LEU A 8 4.39 13.46 -6.68
C LEU A 8 3.12 12.99 -7.41
N LEU A 9 1.95 13.52 -7.06
CA LEU A 9 0.67 13.20 -7.72
C LEU A 9 0.53 13.82 -9.13
N ILE A 10 1.23 14.91 -9.42
CA ILE A 10 1.29 15.49 -10.78
C ILE A 10 1.95 14.52 -11.78
N LEU A 11 2.89 13.68 -11.33
CA LEU A 11 3.63 12.77 -12.21
C LEU A 11 2.81 11.55 -12.66
N SER A 12 1.79 11.13 -11.91
CA SER A 12 0.97 9.96 -12.23
C SER A 12 -0.22 10.26 -13.16
N ALA A 13 -0.61 11.54 -13.31
CA ALA A 13 -1.79 11.93 -14.11
C ALA A 13 -1.49 12.16 -15.60
N SER A 14 -0.23 12.08 -16.04
CA SER A 14 0.23 12.45 -17.39
C SER A 14 0.59 11.26 -18.27
N LEU A 15 0.28 10.02 -17.85
CA LEU A 15 0.70 8.78 -18.51
C LEU A 15 -0.40 8.18 -19.39
N THR A 16 -0.98 8.98 -20.28
CA THR A 16 -1.78 8.47 -21.41
C THR A 16 -1.88 9.54 -22.51
N ILE A 17 -1.81 9.09 -23.77
CA ILE A 17 -1.77 9.84 -25.05
C ILE A 17 -0.35 9.89 -25.65
N ALA A 18 -0.16 9.03 -26.66
CA ALA A 18 0.82 9.18 -27.72
C ALA A 18 0.11 8.78 -29.02
N CYS A 19 0.26 9.55 -30.10
CA CYS A 19 -0.20 9.14 -31.42
C CYS A 19 0.74 9.67 -32.51
N ASP A 20 0.96 8.83 -33.52
CA ASP A 20 1.93 8.95 -34.60
C ASP A 20 1.22 9.34 -35.91
N SER A 21 1.85 10.13 -36.77
CA SER A 21 1.47 10.24 -38.20
C SER A 21 2.55 10.88 -39.06
N SER A 22 2.68 10.42 -40.30
CA SER A 22 3.60 10.93 -41.32
C SER A 22 2.96 10.92 -42.71
N VAL A 23 3.65 11.56 -43.69
CA VAL A 23 3.60 11.37 -45.18
C VAL A 23 3.09 12.55 -46.07
N ASP A 24 4.07 13.15 -46.75
CA ASP A 24 4.18 13.67 -48.14
C ASP A 24 3.31 14.79 -48.78
N THR A 25 4.00 15.57 -49.63
CA THR A 25 3.53 16.70 -50.47
C THR A 25 3.51 16.35 -51.98
N PRO A 26 2.87 17.17 -52.84
CA PRO A 26 3.60 17.65 -54.04
C PRO A 26 3.27 19.08 -54.56
N THR A 27 4.13 19.55 -55.47
CA THR A 27 4.36 20.91 -56.02
C THR A 27 3.37 21.40 -57.13
N THR A 28 3.22 22.70 -57.46
CA THR A 28 4.09 23.46 -58.42
C THR A 28 3.72 24.96 -58.66
N ASN A 29 4.78 25.75 -58.91
CA ASN A 29 4.98 27.17 -59.34
C ASN A 29 3.90 28.03 -60.04
N PHE A 30 3.98 29.36 -59.82
CA PHE A 30 4.32 30.37 -60.87
C PHE A 30 4.81 31.73 -60.29
N ASP A 31 6.00 32.20 -60.72
CA ASP A 31 6.50 33.60 -60.66
C ASP A 31 5.71 34.53 -61.64
N GLU A 32 5.79 35.87 -61.73
CA GLU A 32 6.57 37.02 -61.19
C GLU A 32 5.64 38.28 -61.40
N ALA A 33 5.82 39.52 -60.90
CA ALA A 33 6.41 40.14 -59.69
C ALA A 33 6.16 41.68 -59.76
N ALA A 34 6.08 42.40 -58.63
CA ALA A 34 6.24 43.87 -58.59
C ALA A 34 6.60 44.41 -57.19
N GLN A 35 7.79 44.98 -57.07
CA GLN A 35 8.48 45.34 -55.82
C GLN A 35 7.88 46.51 -55.02
N ILE A 36 7.88 46.35 -53.69
CA ILE A 36 7.97 47.41 -52.67
C ILE A 36 9.31 47.20 -51.91
N GLU A 37 9.83 48.22 -51.22
CA GLU A 37 11.13 48.18 -50.52
C GLU A 37 11.32 46.91 -49.67
N GLN A 38 12.45 46.23 -49.90
CA GLN A 38 12.71 44.88 -49.42
C GLN A 38 13.02 44.84 -47.91
N LEU A 39 12.01 44.50 -47.11
CA LEU A 39 12.20 43.35 -46.22
C LEU A 39 12.66 42.18 -47.11
N GLN A 40 13.68 41.41 -46.70
CA GLN A 40 13.94 40.13 -47.37
C GLN A 40 12.61 39.36 -47.38
N PRO A 41 12.16 38.80 -48.52
CA PRO A 41 10.96 37.99 -48.53
C PRO A 41 11.17 36.90 -47.48
N ILE A 42 10.23 36.79 -46.54
CA ILE A 42 10.33 35.83 -45.45
C ILE A 42 10.42 34.46 -46.09
N ASP A 43 11.58 33.83 -45.96
CA ASP A 43 11.87 32.59 -46.67
C ASP A 43 11.22 31.44 -45.89
N THR A 44 9.90 31.30 -46.05
CA THR A 44 9.11 30.24 -45.42
C THR A 44 9.65 28.86 -45.78
N LYS A 45 10.25 28.70 -46.96
CA LYS A 45 10.84 27.43 -47.38
C LYS A 45 12.13 27.14 -46.61
N ARG A 46 13.00 28.13 -46.39
CA ARG A 46 14.18 28.00 -45.52
C ARG A 46 13.78 27.76 -44.07
N PHE A 47 12.68 28.34 -43.60
CA PHE A 47 12.11 28.06 -42.28
C PHE A 47 11.69 26.59 -42.16
N GLU A 48 10.88 26.11 -43.10
CA GLU A 48 10.42 24.72 -43.17
C GLU A 48 11.61 23.74 -43.25
N GLU A 49 12.59 24.02 -44.12
CA GLU A 49 13.82 23.24 -44.25
C GLU A 49 14.65 23.17 -42.96
N LEU A 50 14.73 24.26 -42.19
CA LEU A 50 15.42 24.28 -40.89
C LEU A 50 14.63 23.53 -39.81
N PHE A 51 13.30 23.62 -39.83
CA PHE A 51 12.43 22.95 -38.87
C PHE A 51 12.44 21.43 -39.07
N ASP A 52 12.24 20.97 -40.31
CA ASP A 52 12.30 19.56 -40.70
C ASP A 52 13.69 18.94 -40.43
N ALA A 53 14.75 19.73 -40.56
CA ALA A 53 16.12 19.32 -40.23
C ALA A 53 16.41 19.26 -38.71
N ASN A 54 15.51 19.77 -37.86
CA ASN A 54 15.72 20.01 -36.43
C ASN A 54 16.87 21.01 -36.11
N ASP A 55 17.22 21.90 -37.06
CA ASP A 55 18.25 22.93 -36.90
C ASP A 55 17.72 24.15 -36.11
N PHE A 56 17.05 23.89 -34.99
CA PHE A 56 16.26 24.87 -34.24
C PHE A 56 17.06 26.10 -33.79
N SER A 57 18.31 25.94 -33.37
CA SER A 57 19.16 27.10 -33.00
C SER A 57 19.38 28.08 -34.17
N VAL A 58 19.45 27.58 -35.41
CA VAL A 58 19.63 28.42 -36.60
C VAL A 58 18.30 29.05 -37.01
N LEU A 59 17.19 28.30 -36.86
CA LEU A 59 15.83 28.80 -37.08
C LEU A 59 15.48 29.98 -36.15
N LEU A 60 15.82 29.88 -34.87
CA LEU A 60 15.59 30.94 -33.88
C LEU A 60 16.51 32.17 -34.05
N ASP A 61 17.70 31.98 -34.66
CA ASP A 61 18.62 33.08 -35.02
C ASP A 61 18.22 33.77 -36.34
N GLU A 62 17.75 33.02 -37.34
CA GLU A 62 17.38 33.55 -38.68
C GLU A 62 15.99 34.22 -38.70
N TYR A 63 15.05 33.82 -37.84
CA TYR A 63 13.67 34.30 -37.84
C TYR A 63 13.30 34.94 -36.51
N THR A 64 12.60 36.07 -36.55
CA THR A 64 12.18 36.81 -35.32
C THR A 64 10.67 36.79 -35.13
N LEU A 65 10.19 37.19 -33.95
CA LEU A 65 8.77 37.27 -33.63
C LEU A 65 7.98 38.14 -34.63
N GLU A 66 8.51 39.32 -34.98
CA GLU A 66 7.88 40.21 -35.98
C GLU A 66 7.80 39.55 -37.37
N THR A 67 8.76 38.68 -37.69
CA THR A 67 8.81 37.91 -38.93
C THR A 67 7.73 36.81 -38.91
N VAL A 68 7.78 35.95 -37.89
CA VAL A 68 6.91 34.77 -37.75
C VAL A 68 5.45 35.13 -37.51
N ALA A 69 5.15 36.26 -36.87
CA ALA A 69 3.79 36.77 -36.70
C ALA A 69 3.03 36.94 -38.03
N THR A 70 3.75 37.17 -39.13
CA THR A 70 3.17 37.33 -40.47
C THR A 70 3.14 36.04 -41.31
N MET A 71 3.65 34.93 -40.78
CA MET A 71 3.67 33.61 -41.43
C MET A 71 2.37 32.83 -41.18
N SER A 72 2.30 31.59 -41.69
CA SER A 72 1.16 30.69 -41.47
C SER A 72 1.02 30.32 -39.98
N GLU A 73 -0.20 29.92 -39.57
CA GLU A 73 -0.41 29.40 -38.20
C GLU A 73 0.51 28.22 -37.89
N GLN A 74 0.75 27.33 -38.86
CA GLN A 74 1.68 26.21 -38.68
C GLN A 74 3.12 26.68 -38.42
N ALA A 75 3.64 27.64 -39.20
CA ALA A 75 4.98 28.18 -38.95
C ALA A 75 5.10 28.88 -37.57
N LYS A 76 4.01 29.46 -37.05
CA LYS A 76 3.99 30.01 -35.68
C LYS A 76 4.08 28.89 -34.63
N ILE A 77 3.39 27.77 -34.83
CA ILE A 77 3.45 26.57 -33.99
C ILE A 77 4.85 25.98 -34.01
N ASP A 78 5.39 25.77 -35.21
CA ASP A 78 6.71 25.18 -35.44
C ASP A 78 7.83 26.04 -34.82
N TYR A 79 7.75 27.37 -34.93
CA TYR A 79 8.72 28.25 -34.26
C TYR A 79 8.68 28.10 -32.74
N VAL A 80 7.49 27.96 -32.16
CA VAL A 80 7.35 27.73 -30.71
C VAL A 80 7.88 26.35 -30.32
N HIS A 81 7.66 25.32 -31.13
CA HIS A 81 8.27 24.00 -30.94
C HIS A 81 9.81 24.06 -31.03
N ALA A 82 10.37 24.83 -31.95
CA ALA A 82 11.81 25.06 -32.05
C ALA A 82 12.38 25.76 -30.80
N ALA A 83 11.67 26.75 -30.25
CA ALA A 83 12.02 27.43 -29.00
C ALA A 83 12.02 26.46 -27.81
N LEU A 84 11.02 25.57 -27.71
CA LEU A 84 10.96 24.52 -26.68
C LEU A 84 12.09 23.50 -26.79
N ALA A 85 12.33 22.98 -27.99
CA ALA A 85 13.38 21.99 -28.24
C ALA A 85 14.78 22.57 -27.94
N SER A 86 14.95 23.88 -28.13
CA SER A 86 16.17 24.64 -27.79
C SER A 86 16.24 25.09 -26.31
N GLN A 87 15.22 24.78 -25.50
CA GLN A 87 15.08 25.18 -24.09
C GLN A 87 15.00 26.71 -23.86
N ASP A 88 14.63 27.49 -24.88
CA ASP A 88 14.35 28.93 -24.73
C ASP A 88 12.89 29.16 -24.33
N TYR A 89 12.63 28.86 -23.06
CA TYR A 89 11.30 28.97 -22.47
C TYR A 89 10.78 30.41 -22.37
N GLN A 90 11.67 31.41 -22.35
CA GLN A 90 11.28 32.83 -22.32
C GLN A 90 10.78 33.28 -23.69
N LEU A 91 11.45 32.83 -24.76
CA LEU A 91 11.01 33.08 -26.13
C LEU A 91 9.67 32.36 -26.41
N ALA A 92 9.54 31.08 -26.06
CA ALA A 92 8.30 30.32 -26.21
C ALA A 92 7.11 31.01 -25.48
N LEU A 93 7.32 31.52 -24.27
CA LEU A 93 6.29 32.23 -23.49
C LEU A 93 5.90 33.57 -24.13
N LYS A 94 6.85 34.34 -24.64
CA LYS A 94 6.56 35.60 -25.34
C LYS A 94 5.74 35.37 -26.62
N PHE A 95 6.05 34.31 -27.36
CA PHE A 95 5.33 33.96 -28.58
C PHE A 95 3.89 33.52 -28.31
N LEU A 96 3.65 32.80 -27.21
CA LEU A 96 2.30 32.50 -26.75
C LEU A 96 1.48 33.79 -26.63
N THR A 97 1.96 34.79 -25.88
CA THR A 97 1.17 35.99 -25.52
C THR A 97 0.92 36.91 -26.70
N GLU A 98 1.82 36.96 -27.68
CA GLU A 98 1.73 37.88 -28.83
C GLU A 98 1.01 37.29 -30.06
N LEU A 99 0.86 35.96 -30.18
CA LEU A 99 0.37 35.32 -31.43
C LEU A 99 -1.07 34.78 -31.40
N THR A 100 -1.75 34.73 -30.24
CA THR A 100 -3.14 34.23 -30.12
C THR A 100 -3.34 32.82 -30.71
N LEU A 101 -2.42 31.90 -30.40
CA LEU A 101 -2.41 30.54 -30.94
C LEU A 101 -3.61 29.68 -30.47
N PRO A 102 -4.01 28.65 -31.24
CA PRO A 102 -5.03 27.69 -30.83
C PRO A 102 -4.67 26.96 -29.52
N PHE A 103 -5.67 26.66 -28.70
CA PHE A 103 -5.47 26.04 -27.38
C PHE A 103 -4.78 24.66 -27.43
N SER A 104 -4.94 23.89 -28.52
CA SER A 104 -4.22 22.62 -28.73
C SER A 104 -2.69 22.79 -28.75
N VAL A 105 -2.20 23.92 -29.25
CA VAL A 105 -0.77 24.27 -29.27
C VAL A 105 -0.28 24.55 -27.84
N LEU A 106 -1.15 25.18 -27.04
CA LEU A 106 -0.95 25.40 -25.61
C LEU A 106 -0.86 24.05 -24.87
N GLN A 107 -1.66 23.03 -25.23
CA GLN A 107 -1.56 21.69 -24.64
C GLN A 107 -0.19 21.01 -24.90
N ASP A 108 0.32 21.06 -26.13
CA ASP A 108 1.65 20.50 -26.47
C ASP A 108 2.80 21.23 -25.75
N LEU A 109 2.67 22.55 -25.58
CA LEU A 109 3.54 23.41 -24.77
C LEU A 109 3.55 23.02 -23.28
N LEU A 110 2.39 22.70 -22.73
CA LEU A 110 2.22 22.33 -21.32
C LEU A 110 2.75 20.92 -21.02
N GLY A 111 2.58 19.97 -21.94
CA GLY A 111 3.09 18.60 -21.83
C GLY A 111 4.62 18.53 -21.69
N ASN A 112 5.35 19.47 -22.29
CA ASN A 112 6.81 19.53 -22.31
C ASN A 112 7.46 20.16 -21.04
N LYS A 113 6.72 20.28 -19.92
CA LYS A 113 7.23 20.67 -18.58
C LYS A 113 7.90 22.05 -18.44
N VAL A 114 7.59 22.99 -19.34
CA VAL A 114 7.97 24.43 -19.21
C VAL A 114 7.53 25.03 -17.85
N ILE A 115 6.41 24.52 -17.33
CA ILE A 115 5.68 24.93 -16.12
C ILE A 115 6.55 25.03 -14.85
N LEU A 116 7.64 24.26 -14.72
CA LEU A 116 8.43 24.21 -13.48
C LEU A 116 9.38 25.39 -13.26
N LEU A 117 9.56 26.30 -14.25
CA LEU A 117 10.63 27.30 -14.23
C LEU A 117 10.20 28.78 -14.16
N SER A 118 8.91 29.12 -14.30
CA SER A 118 8.45 30.52 -14.48
C SER A 118 7.70 31.18 -13.31
N GLY A 119 7.08 30.42 -12.40
CA GLY A 119 6.45 30.97 -11.19
C GLY A 119 5.29 31.96 -11.44
N GLU A 120 5.19 33.01 -10.63
CA GLU A 120 4.07 33.99 -10.64
C GLU A 120 3.85 34.68 -12.00
N ALA A 121 4.90 34.89 -12.80
CA ALA A 121 4.80 35.61 -14.08
C ALA A 121 3.83 34.93 -15.07
N PHE A 122 3.81 33.60 -15.10
CA PHE A 122 2.92 32.83 -15.98
C PHE A 122 1.44 32.95 -15.58
N LEU A 123 1.14 33.28 -14.32
CA LEU A 123 -0.24 33.53 -13.89
C LEU A 123 -0.76 34.87 -14.45
N GLU A 124 0.09 35.90 -14.53
CA GLU A 124 -0.30 37.18 -15.14
C GLU A 124 -0.59 36.99 -16.63
N ASP A 125 0.26 36.24 -17.35
CA ASP A 125 0.04 35.89 -18.76
C ASP A 125 -1.24 35.03 -18.94
N LEU A 126 -1.46 34.01 -18.11
CA LEU A 126 -2.67 33.19 -18.13
C LEU A 126 -3.95 34.03 -18.06
N VAL A 127 -4.01 35.01 -17.15
CA VAL A 127 -5.20 35.87 -16.99
C VAL A 127 -5.53 36.66 -18.26
N VAL A 128 -4.54 37.02 -19.09
CA VAL A 128 -4.77 37.70 -20.38
C VAL A 128 -5.60 36.85 -21.35
N TYR A 129 -5.51 35.52 -21.26
CA TYR A 129 -6.29 34.59 -22.09
C TYR A 129 -7.70 34.31 -21.60
N GLN A 130 -8.05 34.76 -20.38
CA GLN A 130 -9.32 34.39 -19.75
C GLN A 130 -10.52 34.78 -20.62
N ASP A 131 -10.50 35.95 -21.26
CA ASP A 131 -11.59 36.42 -22.12
C ASP A 131 -11.78 35.57 -23.40
N ASN A 132 -10.76 34.80 -23.82
CA ASN A 132 -10.80 33.97 -25.04
C ASN A 132 -11.16 32.49 -24.74
N PHE A 133 -10.84 31.99 -23.54
CA PHE A 133 -10.97 30.56 -23.20
C PHE A 133 -11.75 30.29 -21.90
N ALA A 134 -12.50 31.26 -21.37
CA ALA A 134 -13.26 31.11 -20.12
C ALA A 134 -14.22 29.90 -20.06
N ASP A 135 -14.77 29.46 -21.20
CA ASP A 135 -15.68 28.32 -21.29
C ASP A 135 -14.94 26.97 -21.54
N ASP A 136 -13.64 27.02 -21.89
CA ASP A 136 -12.82 25.84 -22.16
C ASP A 136 -12.42 25.14 -20.85
N PRO A 137 -12.75 23.86 -20.66
CA PRO A 137 -12.56 23.19 -19.39
C PRO A 137 -11.10 22.84 -19.08
N ASP A 138 -10.24 22.64 -20.09
CA ASP A 138 -8.81 22.37 -19.94
C ASP A 138 -8.05 23.64 -19.56
N TYR A 139 -8.35 24.77 -20.22
CA TYR A 139 -7.84 26.08 -19.80
C TYR A 139 -8.20 26.38 -18.35
N ASN A 140 -9.44 26.10 -17.94
CA ASN A 140 -9.88 26.28 -16.55
C ASN A 140 -9.17 25.35 -15.56
N VAL A 141 -8.76 24.13 -15.95
CA VAL A 141 -7.93 23.24 -15.12
C VAL A 141 -6.56 23.87 -14.86
N LEU A 142 -5.90 24.37 -15.91
CA LEU A 142 -4.60 25.01 -15.82
C LEU A 142 -4.65 26.31 -14.99
N LEU A 143 -5.57 27.22 -15.33
CA LEU A 143 -5.77 28.48 -14.59
C LEU A 143 -6.05 28.19 -13.12
N SER A 144 -6.88 27.18 -12.82
CA SER A 144 -7.15 26.75 -11.44
C SER A 144 -5.89 26.33 -10.69
N GLN A 145 -5.02 25.50 -11.28
CA GLN A 145 -3.78 25.03 -10.65
C GLN A 145 -2.86 26.21 -10.30
N PHE A 146 -2.63 27.12 -11.26
CA PHE A 146 -1.79 28.29 -11.05
C PHE A 146 -2.40 29.26 -10.03
N THR A 147 -3.70 29.58 -10.14
CA THR A 147 -4.39 30.40 -9.15
C THR A 147 -4.32 29.78 -7.76
N TYR A 148 -4.51 28.46 -7.63
CA TYR A 148 -4.46 27.74 -6.35
C TYR A 148 -3.09 27.84 -5.67
N GLU A 149 -2.00 27.62 -6.41
CA GLU A 149 -0.65 27.54 -5.85
C GLU A 149 0.00 28.90 -5.60
N PHE A 150 -0.27 29.90 -6.46
CA PHE A 150 0.41 31.19 -6.45
C PHE A 150 -0.45 32.38 -5.95
N GLN A 151 -1.78 32.29 -5.94
CA GLN A 151 -2.65 33.45 -5.63
C GLN A 151 -3.68 33.20 -4.52
N SER A 152 -4.55 32.20 -4.70
CA SER A 152 -5.68 31.91 -3.81
C SER A 152 -6.19 30.49 -4.00
N GLU A 153 -6.02 29.64 -2.97
CA GLU A 153 -6.60 28.31 -2.87
C GLU A 153 -8.12 28.31 -3.16
N VAL A 154 -8.81 29.36 -2.67
CA VAL A 154 -10.27 29.52 -2.81
C VAL A 154 -10.65 29.84 -4.25
N GLU A 155 -9.92 30.73 -4.94
CA GLU A 155 -10.29 31.09 -6.31
C GLU A 155 -9.91 30.01 -7.32
N GLY A 156 -8.78 29.32 -7.11
CA GLY A 156 -8.45 28.10 -7.87
C GLY A 156 -9.57 27.07 -7.81
N LYS A 157 -10.08 26.77 -6.60
CA LYS A 157 -11.24 25.90 -6.41
C LYS A 157 -12.51 26.43 -7.08
N ASN A 158 -12.77 27.75 -7.02
CA ASN A 158 -13.94 28.36 -7.65
C ASN A 158 -13.92 28.24 -9.18
N ILE A 159 -12.75 28.34 -9.81
CA ILE A 159 -12.58 28.15 -11.26
C ILE A 159 -13.05 26.74 -11.67
N LEU A 160 -12.55 25.70 -11.01
CA LEU A 160 -13.00 24.31 -11.26
C LEU A 160 -14.48 24.09 -10.94
N LEU A 161 -14.99 24.68 -9.85
CA LEU A 161 -16.42 24.57 -9.49
C LEU A 161 -17.34 25.28 -10.49
N ARG A 162 -16.84 26.25 -11.27
CA ARG A 162 -17.56 26.84 -12.40
C ARG A 162 -17.43 25.95 -13.64
N SER A 163 -16.21 25.56 -14.01
CA SER A 163 -15.93 24.65 -15.14
C SER A 163 -16.70 23.32 -15.05
N PHE A 164 -16.76 22.69 -13.87
CA PHE A 164 -17.53 21.44 -13.68
C PHE A 164 -19.04 21.63 -13.82
N LYS A 165 -19.58 22.84 -13.62
CA LYS A 165 -21.02 23.10 -13.80
C LYS A 165 -21.40 23.32 -15.25
N THR A 166 -20.49 23.84 -16.07
CA THR A 166 -20.69 24.03 -17.52
C THR A 166 -20.33 22.77 -18.30
N ASN A 167 -19.24 22.12 -17.90
CA ASN A 167 -18.64 20.97 -18.55
C ASN A 167 -18.50 19.79 -17.55
N PRO A 168 -19.61 19.24 -17.02
CA PRO A 168 -19.55 18.21 -15.98
C PRO A 168 -18.81 16.95 -16.43
N GLN A 169 -18.91 16.58 -17.72
CA GLN A 169 -18.29 15.39 -18.29
C GLN A 169 -16.76 15.50 -18.48
N HIS A 170 -16.11 16.56 -17.98
CA HIS A 170 -14.67 16.75 -18.12
C HIS A 170 -13.87 16.04 -17.00
N SER A 171 -13.29 14.87 -17.31
CA SER A 171 -12.50 14.07 -16.37
C SER A 171 -11.39 14.86 -15.65
N PRO A 172 -10.50 15.62 -16.33
CA PRO A 172 -9.45 16.38 -15.66
C PRO A 172 -9.99 17.39 -14.62
N THR A 173 -11.13 18.02 -14.90
CA THR A 173 -11.82 18.92 -13.96
C THR A 173 -12.35 18.15 -12.74
N LEU A 174 -13.00 17.00 -12.96
CA LEU A 174 -13.52 16.14 -11.88
C LEU A 174 -12.39 15.62 -10.97
N ARG A 175 -11.31 15.09 -11.56
CA ARG A 175 -10.14 14.56 -10.83
C ARG A 175 -9.48 15.63 -9.99
N LEU A 176 -9.11 16.77 -10.58
CA LEU A 176 -8.43 17.85 -9.86
C LEU A 176 -9.30 18.45 -8.75
N LEU A 177 -10.60 18.66 -9.01
CA LEU A 177 -11.54 19.14 -7.99
C LEU A 177 -11.71 18.14 -6.84
N THR A 178 -11.62 16.84 -7.12
CA THR A 178 -11.61 15.78 -6.11
C THR A 178 -10.35 15.84 -5.25
N PHE A 179 -9.16 15.90 -5.85
CA PHE A 179 -7.90 16.04 -5.09
C PHE A 179 -7.87 17.31 -4.23
N MET A 180 -8.37 18.44 -4.74
CA MET A 180 -8.51 19.68 -3.97
C MET A 180 -9.45 19.55 -2.75
N LYS A 181 -10.50 18.72 -2.85
CA LYS A 181 -11.42 18.40 -1.73
C LYS A 181 -10.81 17.38 -0.77
N MET A 182 -10.04 16.42 -1.25
CA MET A 182 -9.27 15.48 -0.42
C MET A 182 -8.29 16.23 0.49
N GLY A 183 -7.76 17.37 0.05
CA GLY A 183 -6.95 18.28 0.87
C GLY A 183 -7.69 18.98 2.03
N GLU A 184 -9.03 18.97 2.03
CA GLU A 184 -9.89 19.54 3.09
C GLU A 184 -10.34 18.49 4.12
N ASN A 185 -11.11 17.48 3.69
CA ASN A 185 -11.55 16.33 4.49
C ASN A 185 -12.31 15.31 3.63
N LEU A 186 -12.23 14.04 4.00
CA LEU A 186 -12.93 12.92 3.37
C LEU A 186 -14.44 13.17 3.22
N LYS A 187 -15.13 13.65 4.26
CA LYS A 187 -16.60 13.81 4.24
C LYS A 187 -17.08 14.75 3.13
N ARG A 188 -16.38 15.86 2.88
CA ARG A 188 -16.70 16.79 1.78
C ARG A 188 -16.37 16.20 0.40
N THR A 189 -15.31 15.40 0.32
CA THR A 189 -14.91 14.71 -0.92
C THR A 189 -15.97 13.69 -1.32
N ILE A 190 -16.33 12.79 -0.40
CA ILE A 190 -17.34 11.75 -0.62
C ILE A 190 -18.72 12.37 -0.87
N ALA A 191 -19.10 13.45 -0.19
CA ALA A 191 -20.35 14.15 -0.47
C ALA A 191 -20.40 14.71 -1.91
N PHE A 192 -19.29 15.27 -2.39
CA PHE A 192 -19.18 15.76 -3.78
C PHE A 192 -19.23 14.61 -4.79
N LEU A 193 -18.46 13.53 -4.59
CA LEU A 193 -18.45 12.40 -5.52
C LEU A 193 -19.82 11.70 -5.61
N ASN A 194 -20.57 11.61 -4.50
CA ASN A 194 -21.95 11.12 -4.51
C ASN A 194 -22.90 12.05 -5.31
N GLU A 195 -22.66 13.37 -5.32
CA GLU A 195 -23.39 14.31 -6.19
C GLU A 195 -23.00 14.08 -7.67
N SER A 196 -21.70 13.90 -7.94
CA SER A 196 -21.16 13.62 -9.28
C SER A 196 -21.74 12.36 -9.92
N LEU A 197 -22.09 11.30 -9.16
CA LEU A 197 -22.80 10.11 -9.67
C LEU A 197 -24.13 10.41 -10.38
N THR A 198 -24.69 11.62 -10.21
CA THR A 198 -25.93 12.09 -10.85
C THR A 198 -25.70 13.04 -12.03
N THR A 199 -24.50 13.61 -12.17
CA THR A 199 -24.17 14.62 -13.20
C THR A 199 -23.04 14.20 -14.13
N TYR A 200 -22.34 13.11 -13.83
CA TYR A 200 -21.22 12.55 -14.57
C TYR A 200 -21.59 11.16 -15.09
N ASP A 201 -21.30 10.90 -16.37
CA ASP A 201 -21.77 9.70 -17.06
C ASP A 201 -20.86 8.50 -16.78
N ASN A 202 -19.53 8.72 -16.68
CA ASN A 202 -18.56 7.67 -16.42
C ASN A 202 -18.48 7.33 -14.91
N LYS A 203 -19.40 6.49 -14.44
CA LYS A 203 -19.56 6.15 -13.02
C LYS A 203 -18.41 5.31 -12.44
N SER A 204 -17.71 4.51 -13.25
CA SER A 204 -16.58 3.70 -12.76
C SER A 204 -15.44 4.60 -12.29
N GLU A 205 -15.14 5.68 -13.03
CA GLU A 205 -14.21 6.73 -12.61
C GLU A 205 -14.65 7.48 -11.34
N VAL A 206 -15.95 7.73 -11.14
CA VAL A 206 -16.42 8.34 -9.87
C VAL A 206 -16.16 7.39 -8.70
N TYR A 207 -16.37 6.09 -8.89
CA TYR A 207 -16.09 5.09 -7.86
C TYR A 207 -14.59 4.90 -7.61
N GLU A 208 -13.73 4.92 -8.64
CA GLU A 208 -12.28 4.94 -8.47
C GLU A 208 -11.83 6.18 -7.66
N LEU A 209 -12.33 7.37 -7.99
CA LEU A 209 -12.05 8.59 -7.21
C LEU A 209 -12.56 8.51 -5.76
N MET A 210 -13.67 7.81 -5.50
CA MET A 210 -14.12 7.50 -4.14
C MET A 210 -13.15 6.53 -3.45
N ALA A 211 -12.65 5.53 -4.17
CA ALA A 211 -11.71 4.56 -3.66
C ALA A 211 -10.37 5.19 -3.27
N GLU A 212 -9.80 6.03 -4.14
CA GLU A 212 -8.58 6.80 -3.87
C GLU A 212 -8.77 7.78 -2.69
N ALA A 213 -9.94 8.41 -2.57
CA ALA A 213 -10.28 9.25 -1.43
C ALA A 213 -10.31 8.47 -0.11
N TYR A 214 -10.96 7.30 -0.07
CA TYR A 214 -10.99 6.44 1.12
C TYR A 214 -9.59 5.91 1.48
N ARG A 215 -8.84 5.39 0.52
CA ARG A 215 -7.48 4.85 0.69
C ARG A 215 -6.51 5.90 1.24
N THR A 216 -6.56 7.13 0.71
CA THR A 216 -5.77 8.29 1.21
C THR A 216 -6.04 8.59 2.69
N TYR A 217 -7.23 8.25 3.18
CA TYR A 217 -7.63 8.43 4.58
C TYR A 217 -7.58 7.12 5.40
N THR A 218 -6.94 6.06 4.89
CA THR A 218 -6.77 4.73 5.54
C THR A 218 -8.08 3.98 5.81
N PHE A 219 -9.12 4.25 5.02
CA PHE A 219 -10.38 3.51 4.97
C PHE A 219 -10.29 2.45 3.86
N TYR A 220 -9.45 1.43 4.07
CA TYR A 220 -9.10 0.47 3.01
C TYR A 220 -10.30 -0.37 2.57
N TYR A 221 -11.19 -0.74 3.50
CA TYR A 221 -12.40 -1.51 3.16
C TYR A 221 -13.38 -0.69 2.32
N GLU A 222 -13.71 0.54 2.73
CA GLU A 222 -14.57 1.41 1.93
C GLU A 222 -13.94 1.72 0.56
N GLY A 223 -12.61 1.84 0.50
CA GLY A 223 -11.85 1.93 -0.74
C GLY A 223 -12.05 0.71 -1.66
N MET A 224 -11.85 -0.49 -1.12
CA MET A 224 -12.08 -1.77 -1.80
C MET A 224 -13.51 -1.89 -2.34
N THR A 225 -14.54 -1.58 -1.55
CA THR A 225 -15.95 -1.61 -2.02
C THR A 225 -16.27 -0.58 -3.09
N CYS A 226 -15.43 0.46 -3.27
CA CYS A 226 -15.56 1.40 -4.37
C CYS A 226 -14.85 0.86 -5.63
N TYR A 227 -13.67 0.25 -5.51
CA TYR A 227 -13.03 -0.43 -6.64
C TYR A 227 -13.82 -1.63 -7.14
N GLU A 228 -14.48 -2.38 -6.25
CA GLU A 228 -15.43 -3.43 -6.62
C GLU A 228 -16.51 -2.90 -7.59
N LYS A 229 -17.14 -1.77 -7.25
CA LYS A 229 -18.16 -1.12 -8.09
C LYS A 229 -17.60 -0.50 -9.37
N ALA A 230 -16.34 -0.07 -9.37
CA ALA A 230 -15.66 0.37 -10.58
C ALA A 230 -15.45 -0.82 -11.53
N ASN A 231 -14.99 -1.96 -11.00
CA ASN A 231 -14.79 -3.22 -11.71
C ASN A 231 -16.11 -3.87 -12.19
N GLU A 232 -17.21 -3.77 -11.43
CA GLU A 232 -18.56 -4.19 -11.88
C GLU A 232 -19.03 -3.45 -13.14
N LEU A 233 -18.52 -2.25 -13.39
CA LEU A 233 -18.88 -1.39 -14.53
C LEU A 233 -17.87 -1.48 -15.68
N ASP A 234 -16.58 -1.63 -15.35
CA ASP A 234 -15.47 -1.71 -16.30
C ASP A 234 -14.34 -2.56 -15.69
N SER A 235 -14.38 -3.88 -15.92
CA SER A 235 -13.40 -4.82 -15.39
C SER A 235 -12.05 -4.76 -16.11
N GLU A 236 -12.02 -4.30 -17.36
CA GLU A 236 -10.78 -4.17 -18.15
C GLU A 236 -9.86 -3.13 -17.52
N LEU A 237 -10.43 -2.04 -17.00
CA LEU A 237 -9.67 -0.96 -16.36
C LEU A 237 -9.44 -1.12 -14.85
N TYR A 238 -10.32 -1.83 -14.13
CA TYR A 238 -10.36 -1.80 -12.66
C TYR A 238 -10.13 -3.13 -11.93
N LEU A 239 -10.03 -4.28 -12.61
CA LEU A 239 -9.82 -5.57 -11.93
C LEU A 239 -8.54 -5.59 -11.09
N GLU A 240 -7.42 -5.16 -11.66
CA GLU A 240 -6.14 -5.11 -10.97
C GLU A 240 -6.17 -4.16 -9.76
N ARG A 241 -6.75 -2.96 -9.90
CA ARG A 241 -6.95 -2.02 -8.79
C ARG A 241 -7.84 -2.63 -7.69
N TYR A 242 -8.86 -3.42 -8.05
CA TYR A 242 -9.70 -4.13 -7.09
C TYR A 242 -8.91 -5.21 -6.34
N ILE A 243 -8.14 -6.07 -7.03
CA ILE A 243 -7.27 -7.08 -6.41
C ILE A 243 -6.27 -6.45 -5.42
N LEU A 244 -5.56 -5.41 -5.84
CA LEU A 244 -4.63 -4.67 -4.98
C LEU A 244 -5.35 -4.06 -3.76
N SER A 245 -6.57 -3.52 -3.95
CA SER A 245 -7.37 -2.96 -2.85
C SER A 245 -7.88 -4.01 -1.87
N CYS A 246 -8.14 -5.25 -2.32
CA CYS A 246 -8.42 -6.38 -1.43
C CYS A 246 -7.21 -6.67 -0.54
N ILE A 247 -5.99 -6.66 -1.09
CA ILE A 247 -4.76 -6.88 -0.32
C ILE A 247 -4.53 -5.74 0.69
N ASP A 248 -4.65 -4.48 0.27
CA ASP A 248 -4.62 -3.29 1.14
C ASP A 248 -5.66 -3.38 2.29
N ALA A 249 -6.82 -4.00 2.02
CA ALA A 249 -7.89 -4.22 2.97
C ALA A 249 -7.74 -5.51 3.81
N LYS A 250 -6.65 -6.31 3.66
CA LYS A 250 -6.47 -7.62 4.31
C LYS A 250 -7.53 -8.67 3.90
N ARG A 251 -7.91 -8.69 2.63
CA ARG A 251 -8.82 -9.66 2.01
C ARG A 251 -8.04 -10.54 1.03
N SER A 252 -6.98 -11.18 1.53
CA SER A 252 -5.99 -11.91 0.73
C SER A 252 -6.59 -13.10 -0.03
N ILE A 253 -7.48 -13.89 0.60
CA ILE A 253 -8.30 -14.91 -0.10
C ILE A 253 -9.00 -14.29 -1.29
N LYS A 254 -9.72 -13.18 -1.08
CA LYS A 254 -10.50 -12.55 -2.14
C LYS A 254 -9.63 -12.05 -3.28
N ALA A 255 -8.47 -11.49 -2.98
CA ALA A 255 -7.49 -11.06 -3.96
C ALA A 255 -6.98 -12.24 -4.81
N TYR A 256 -6.60 -13.35 -4.17
CA TYR A 256 -6.15 -14.56 -4.84
C TYR A 256 -7.27 -15.21 -5.68
N GLU A 257 -8.49 -15.34 -5.14
CA GLU A 257 -9.67 -15.81 -5.87
C GLU A 257 -9.94 -14.97 -7.12
N LEU A 258 -9.91 -13.64 -7.00
CA LEU A 258 -10.11 -12.75 -8.14
C LEU A 258 -9.01 -12.91 -9.19
N PHE A 259 -7.76 -13.12 -8.76
CA PHE A 259 -6.63 -13.37 -9.65
C PHE A 259 -6.78 -14.70 -10.42
N ILE A 260 -6.96 -15.83 -9.74
CA ILE A 260 -7.06 -17.16 -10.39
C ILE A 260 -8.32 -17.32 -11.26
N ASN A 261 -9.43 -16.67 -10.90
CA ASN A 261 -10.63 -16.70 -11.73
C ASN A 261 -10.52 -15.83 -13.00
N ASN A 262 -9.44 -15.05 -13.16
CA ASN A 262 -9.18 -14.18 -14.29
C ASN A 262 -7.78 -14.39 -14.89
N GLU A 263 -7.26 -15.63 -14.91
CA GLU A 263 -5.93 -15.97 -15.46
C GLU A 263 -5.66 -15.54 -16.93
N SER A 264 -6.67 -15.14 -17.69
CA SER A 264 -6.53 -14.58 -19.04
C SER A 264 -6.31 -13.06 -19.07
N PHE A 265 -6.32 -12.39 -17.92
CA PHE A 265 -6.04 -10.96 -17.78
C PHE A 265 -4.52 -10.73 -17.72
N ASP A 266 -4.05 -9.67 -18.38
CA ASP A 266 -2.64 -9.28 -18.44
C ASP A 266 -2.29 -8.44 -17.21
N PHE A 267 -1.99 -9.13 -16.09
CA PHE A 267 -1.65 -8.48 -14.81
C PHE A 267 -0.22 -7.96 -14.79
N GLU A 268 0.01 -6.79 -14.17
CA GLU A 268 1.37 -6.30 -13.98
C GLU A 268 2.17 -7.20 -13.01
N ASP A 269 3.49 -7.34 -13.23
CA ASP A 269 4.43 -8.07 -12.35
C ASP A 269 4.22 -7.71 -10.86
N VAL A 270 3.97 -6.42 -10.57
CA VAL A 270 3.76 -5.92 -9.21
C VAL A 270 2.49 -6.49 -8.57
N THR A 271 1.43 -6.69 -9.32
CA THR A 271 0.16 -7.25 -8.82
C THR A 271 0.30 -8.74 -8.54
N ILE A 272 0.96 -9.47 -9.43
CA ILE A 272 1.29 -10.89 -9.22
C ILE A 272 2.20 -11.04 -7.99
N GLN A 273 3.24 -10.21 -7.86
CA GLN A 273 4.09 -10.16 -6.67
C GLN A 273 3.28 -9.90 -5.40
N ARG A 274 2.37 -8.91 -5.40
CA ARG A 274 1.51 -8.61 -4.25
C ARG A 274 0.61 -9.79 -3.85
N VAL A 275 0.10 -10.54 -4.82
CA VAL A 275 -0.69 -11.77 -4.57
C VAL A 275 0.20 -12.86 -3.96
N VAL A 276 1.38 -13.13 -4.53
CA VAL A 276 2.36 -14.09 -4.00
C VAL A 276 2.79 -13.74 -2.57
N GLU A 277 3.14 -12.48 -2.30
CA GLU A 277 3.46 -12.01 -0.94
C GLU A 277 2.30 -12.23 0.05
N SER A 278 1.05 -12.09 -0.42
CA SER A 278 -0.12 -12.33 0.43
C SER A 278 -0.30 -13.82 0.75
N LEU A 279 -0.01 -14.72 -0.20
CA LEU A 279 -0.02 -16.17 0.03
C LEU A 279 1.07 -16.60 1.01
N ILE A 280 2.31 -16.17 0.78
CA ILE A 280 3.46 -16.42 1.66
C ILE A 280 3.18 -15.89 3.08
N GLY A 281 2.57 -14.71 3.20
CA GLY A 281 2.25 -14.09 4.49
C GLY A 281 1.22 -14.83 5.34
N ARG A 282 0.53 -15.82 4.77
CA ARG A 282 -0.50 -16.67 5.40
C ARG A 282 -0.08 -18.13 5.59
N GLY A 283 1.15 -18.48 5.19
CA GLY A 283 1.59 -19.87 5.09
C GLY A 283 1.01 -20.68 3.92
N ALA A 284 0.39 -20.04 2.92
CA ALA A 284 -0.12 -20.70 1.71
C ALA A 284 1.02 -20.95 0.69
N PHE A 285 2.02 -21.73 1.13
CA PHE A 285 3.29 -21.89 0.41
C PHE A 285 3.17 -22.74 -0.85
N ASP A 286 2.25 -23.70 -0.89
CA ASP A 286 2.00 -24.52 -2.09
C ASP A 286 1.40 -23.65 -3.20
N GLU A 287 0.34 -22.89 -2.91
CA GLU A 287 -0.28 -21.96 -3.87
C GLU A 287 0.66 -20.84 -4.32
N ALA A 288 1.53 -20.35 -3.41
CA ALA A 288 2.58 -19.41 -3.76
C ALA A 288 3.60 -20.04 -4.72
N SER A 289 4.05 -21.26 -4.44
CA SER A 289 5.04 -21.98 -5.25
C SER A 289 4.51 -22.32 -6.64
N ASP A 290 3.26 -22.78 -6.77
CA ASP A 290 2.61 -23.03 -8.05
C ASP A 290 2.52 -21.75 -8.91
N LEU A 291 2.15 -20.61 -8.30
CA LEU A 291 2.10 -19.33 -9.00
C LEU A 291 3.49 -18.84 -9.41
N ILE A 292 4.48 -18.91 -8.52
CA ILE A 292 5.87 -18.55 -8.82
C ILE A 292 6.42 -19.40 -9.97
N ALA A 293 6.20 -20.72 -9.94
CA ALA A 293 6.65 -21.64 -10.98
C ALA A 293 6.02 -21.34 -12.35
N LYS A 294 4.74 -20.95 -12.38
CA LYS A 294 4.07 -20.46 -13.60
C LYS A 294 4.78 -19.20 -14.15
N MET A 295 5.03 -18.21 -13.30
CA MET A 295 5.68 -16.96 -13.71
C MET A 295 7.14 -17.14 -14.15
N GLN A 296 7.89 -18.05 -13.52
CA GLN A 296 9.23 -18.43 -13.97
C GLN A 296 9.21 -19.14 -15.33
N ALA A 297 8.15 -19.88 -15.67
CA ALA A 297 8.01 -20.51 -16.98
C ALA A 297 7.69 -19.49 -18.09
N ASP A 298 6.87 -18.49 -17.78
CA ASP A 298 6.42 -17.45 -18.73
C ASP A 298 7.47 -16.33 -18.92
N THR A 299 8.18 -15.94 -17.86
CA THR A 299 9.16 -14.83 -17.84
C THR A 299 10.43 -15.18 -17.04
N PRO A 300 11.23 -16.17 -17.50
CA PRO A 300 12.36 -16.72 -16.75
C PRO A 300 13.49 -15.73 -16.46
N GLU A 301 13.59 -14.61 -17.19
CA GLU A 301 14.63 -13.59 -16.96
C GLU A 301 14.32 -12.66 -15.77
N ARG A 302 13.14 -12.77 -15.16
CA ARG A 302 12.66 -11.86 -14.10
C ARG A 302 13.19 -12.28 -12.73
N MET A 303 14.09 -11.46 -12.19
CA MET A 303 14.65 -11.63 -10.83
C MET A 303 13.58 -11.77 -9.73
N ILE A 304 12.44 -11.09 -9.87
CA ILE A 304 11.40 -11.03 -8.84
C ILE A 304 10.83 -12.42 -8.52
N TRP A 305 10.70 -13.33 -9.49
CA TRP A 305 10.15 -14.68 -9.25
C TRP A 305 11.11 -15.56 -8.46
N TYR A 306 12.42 -15.44 -8.66
CA TYR A 306 13.42 -16.15 -7.85
C TYR A 306 13.60 -15.51 -6.47
N LEU A 307 13.39 -14.20 -6.34
CA LEU A 307 13.32 -13.53 -5.04
C LEU A 307 12.11 -14.02 -4.24
N MET A 308 10.93 -14.13 -4.86
CA MET A 308 9.74 -14.68 -4.23
C MET A 308 9.92 -16.17 -3.88
N GLU A 309 10.53 -16.97 -4.76
CA GLU A 309 10.87 -18.37 -4.48
C GLU A 309 11.80 -18.49 -3.26
N ALA A 310 12.89 -17.73 -3.23
CA ALA A 310 13.82 -17.72 -2.11
C ALA A 310 13.16 -17.27 -0.79
N ILE A 311 12.27 -16.26 -0.83
CA ILE A 311 11.51 -15.83 0.36
C ILE A 311 10.54 -16.92 0.82
N THR A 312 9.87 -17.61 -0.11
CA THR A 312 8.98 -18.75 0.20
C THR A 312 9.77 -19.86 0.90
N LYS A 313 10.90 -20.27 0.34
CA LYS A 313 11.80 -21.28 0.91
C LYS A 313 12.35 -20.88 2.28
N ILE A 314 12.76 -19.62 2.46
CA ILE A 314 13.15 -19.08 3.78
C ILE A 314 12.00 -19.18 4.80
N ARG A 315 10.76 -18.90 4.40
CA ARG A 315 9.58 -18.99 5.28
C ARG A 315 9.16 -20.43 5.59
N GLN A 316 9.45 -21.38 4.69
CA GLN A 316 9.29 -22.81 4.93
C GLN A 316 10.44 -23.43 5.78
N GLY A 317 11.56 -22.72 5.94
CA GLY A 317 12.78 -23.25 6.57
C GLY A 317 13.71 -24.02 5.61
N GLU A 318 13.34 -24.14 4.34
CA GLU A 318 14.00 -24.92 3.28
C GLU A 318 15.25 -24.18 2.71
N LEU A 319 16.19 -23.85 3.60
CA LEU A 319 17.39 -23.07 3.28
C LEU A 319 18.39 -23.79 2.36
N ASP A 320 18.41 -25.12 2.39
CA ASP A 320 19.27 -25.93 1.52
C ASP A 320 18.84 -25.86 0.04
N GLU A 321 17.57 -25.52 -0.23
CA GLU A 321 17.09 -25.28 -1.59
C GLU A 321 17.51 -23.92 -2.17
N ILE A 322 17.95 -22.96 -1.34
CA ILE A 322 18.28 -21.59 -1.79
C ILE A 322 19.40 -21.59 -2.83
N GLU A 323 20.42 -22.43 -2.67
CA GLU A 323 21.50 -22.54 -3.66
C GLU A 323 20.96 -23.04 -5.02
N ALA A 324 19.99 -23.96 -5.01
CA ALA A 324 19.34 -24.43 -6.22
C ALA A 324 18.44 -23.35 -6.86
N VAL A 325 17.84 -22.45 -6.07
CA VAL A 325 17.12 -21.26 -6.58
C VAL A 325 18.10 -20.30 -7.24
N LEU A 326 19.25 -20.02 -6.61
CA LEU A 326 20.30 -19.13 -7.15
C LEU A 326 20.90 -19.68 -8.46
N ASP A 327 21.17 -20.97 -8.53
CA ASP A 327 21.66 -21.65 -9.73
C ASP A 327 20.62 -21.62 -10.87
N ARG A 328 19.32 -21.78 -10.56
CA ARG A 328 18.22 -21.60 -11.54
C ARG A 328 18.14 -20.17 -12.03
N ALA A 329 18.23 -19.19 -11.14
CA ALA A 329 18.17 -17.77 -11.49
C ALA A 329 19.32 -17.38 -12.43
N GLU A 330 20.55 -17.76 -12.09
CA GLU A 330 21.75 -17.50 -12.91
C GLU A 330 21.67 -18.19 -14.28
N SER A 331 21.17 -19.43 -14.32
CA SER A 331 20.94 -20.19 -15.57
C SER A 331 19.93 -19.52 -16.51
N ASN A 332 19.01 -18.71 -15.99
CA ASN A 332 18.03 -17.95 -16.75
C ASN A 332 18.42 -16.46 -16.96
N GLY A 333 19.65 -16.08 -16.59
CA GLY A 333 20.21 -14.76 -16.89
C GLY A 333 19.98 -13.69 -15.81
N VAL A 334 19.48 -14.06 -14.63
CA VAL A 334 19.37 -13.17 -13.47
C VAL A 334 20.75 -12.96 -12.84
N ASP A 335 21.10 -11.72 -12.48
CA ASP A 335 22.34 -11.45 -11.74
C ASP A 335 22.27 -12.03 -10.33
N ARG A 336 22.96 -13.15 -10.13
CA ARG A 336 23.08 -13.84 -8.85
C ARG A 336 23.51 -12.91 -7.72
N LYS A 337 24.43 -11.97 -7.98
CA LYS A 337 24.95 -11.07 -6.94
C LYS A 337 23.87 -10.11 -6.44
N SER A 338 23.11 -9.50 -7.35
CA SER A 338 21.96 -8.66 -7.00
C SER A 338 20.88 -9.47 -6.28
N LEU A 339 20.60 -10.71 -6.71
CA LEU A 339 19.62 -11.57 -6.03
C LEU A 339 20.04 -11.89 -4.58
N VAL A 340 21.26 -12.40 -4.36
CA VAL A 340 21.82 -12.66 -3.01
C VAL A 340 21.77 -11.41 -2.13
N SER A 341 22.18 -10.26 -2.67
CA SER A 341 22.14 -8.97 -1.97
C SER A 341 20.71 -8.50 -1.63
N THR A 342 19.69 -8.95 -2.37
CA THR A 342 18.30 -8.55 -2.18
C THR A 342 17.58 -9.47 -1.20
N ILE A 343 17.90 -10.76 -1.19
CA ILE A 343 17.39 -11.72 -0.19
C ILE A 343 17.90 -11.36 1.22
N GLY A 344 19.02 -10.62 1.32
CA GLY A 344 19.61 -10.21 2.60
C GLY A 344 20.54 -11.27 3.20
N LEU A 345 20.93 -12.29 2.41
CA LEU A 345 21.96 -13.27 2.73
C LEU A 345 23.36 -12.64 2.63
N GLY A 346 23.56 -11.48 3.26
CA GLY A 346 24.89 -10.91 3.42
C GLY A 346 25.79 -11.90 4.15
N ASP A 347 27.05 -12.02 3.71
CA ASP A 347 28.01 -13.06 4.07
C ASP A 347 27.79 -13.62 5.50
N PHE A 348 27.06 -14.74 5.59
CA PHE A 348 26.89 -15.48 6.84
C PHE A 348 28.21 -16.18 7.17
N GLU A 349 29.17 -15.40 7.68
CA GLU A 349 30.39 -15.90 8.30
C GLU A 349 30.03 -16.97 9.35
N ASP A 350 30.96 -17.89 9.62
CA ASP A 350 30.81 -18.92 10.66
C ASP A 350 30.89 -18.31 12.07
N ILE A 351 29.91 -17.49 12.44
CA ILE A 351 29.66 -17.06 13.82
C ILE A 351 29.33 -18.32 14.63
N ALA A 352 30.07 -18.55 15.71
CA ALA A 352 29.82 -19.66 16.63
C ALA A 352 28.43 -19.49 17.28
N ALA A 353 27.73 -20.58 17.57
CA ALA A 353 26.33 -20.47 18.04
C ALA A 353 26.22 -19.82 19.42
N ASP A 354 27.24 -19.98 20.25
CA ASP A 354 27.39 -19.31 21.53
C ASP A 354 27.67 -17.81 21.36
N ASP A 355 28.55 -17.40 20.45
CA ASP A 355 28.76 -15.98 20.11
C ASP A 355 27.45 -15.34 19.61
N TRP A 356 26.74 -16.00 18.68
CA TRP A 356 25.44 -15.57 18.17
C TRP A 356 24.41 -15.41 19.29
N MET A 357 24.34 -16.36 20.22
CA MET A 357 23.43 -16.26 21.36
C MET A 357 23.81 -15.19 22.36
N VAL A 358 25.10 -14.98 22.63
CA VAL A 358 25.56 -13.86 23.48
C VAL A 358 25.10 -12.54 22.86
N GLU A 359 25.20 -12.36 21.55
CA GLU A 359 24.69 -11.17 20.87
C GLU A 359 23.16 -11.08 20.92
N VAL A 360 22.44 -12.15 20.59
CA VAL A 360 20.96 -12.16 20.60
C VAL A 360 20.39 -11.86 21.99
N PHE A 361 20.91 -12.49 23.05
CA PHE A 361 20.51 -12.18 24.43
C PHE A 361 20.89 -10.75 24.82
N LYS A 362 22.13 -10.34 24.57
CA LYS A 362 22.61 -8.99 24.91
C LYS A 362 21.77 -7.90 24.24
N ASP A 363 21.35 -8.09 22.99
CA ASP A 363 20.63 -7.08 22.21
C ASP A 363 19.11 -7.16 22.36
N ASN A 364 18.53 -8.33 22.60
CA ASN A 364 17.08 -8.53 22.56
C ASN A 364 16.47 -9.04 23.87
N TYR A 365 17.24 -9.47 24.87
CA TYR A 365 16.66 -9.98 26.12
C TYR A 365 16.07 -8.82 26.94
N LEU A 366 14.85 -9.03 27.47
CA LEU A 366 14.16 -8.05 28.31
C LEU A 366 14.78 -7.93 29.71
N TYR A 367 15.35 -9.03 30.19
CA TYR A 367 16.05 -9.13 31.47
C TYR A 367 17.56 -8.94 31.28
N THR A 368 18.31 -8.85 32.38
CA THR A 368 19.77 -8.78 32.29
C THR A 368 20.32 -10.18 32.05
N PRO A 369 21.00 -10.45 30.91
CA PRO A 369 21.59 -11.76 30.68
C PRO A 369 22.73 -12.03 31.67
N GLY A 370 22.95 -13.31 31.96
CA GLY A 370 24.09 -13.77 32.75
C GLY A 370 25.45 -13.59 32.03
N ASP A 371 26.53 -13.92 32.73
CA ASP A 371 27.87 -13.97 32.15
C ASP A 371 28.12 -15.35 31.52
N TYR A 372 28.47 -15.38 30.22
CA TYR A 372 28.94 -16.58 29.54
C TYR A 372 30.47 -16.57 29.34
N THR A 373 31.08 -17.75 29.29
CA THR A 373 32.50 -17.92 28.92
C THR A 373 32.60 -19.19 28.07
N PRO A 374 33.09 -19.09 26.82
CA PRO A 374 33.19 -20.24 25.93
C PRO A 374 33.99 -21.41 26.54
N PRO A 375 33.48 -22.65 26.44
CA PRO A 375 34.19 -23.83 26.93
C PRO A 375 35.51 -24.03 26.18
N GLN A 376 36.45 -24.70 26.84
CA GLN A 376 37.77 -25.02 26.26
C GLN A 376 37.79 -26.41 25.58
N GLU A 377 36.63 -27.04 25.46
CA GLU A 377 36.43 -28.36 24.86
C GLU A 377 35.82 -28.19 23.45
N ASP A 378 36.14 -29.12 22.56
CA ASP A 378 35.63 -29.15 21.18
C ASP A 378 34.21 -29.75 21.19
N LEU A 379 33.21 -28.87 21.27
CA LEU A 379 31.79 -29.21 21.40
C LEU A 379 31.05 -29.03 20.06
N THR A 380 29.92 -29.73 19.91
CA THR A 380 29.01 -29.49 18.78
C THR A 380 28.37 -28.11 18.87
N ARG A 381 27.88 -27.60 17.73
CA ARG A 381 27.18 -26.31 17.66
C ARG A 381 25.96 -26.27 18.58
N GLU A 382 25.21 -27.36 18.66
CA GLU A 382 24.05 -27.50 19.55
C GLU A 382 24.45 -27.43 21.03
N GLU A 383 25.52 -28.13 21.42
CA GLU A 383 26.05 -28.07 22.80
C GLU A 383 26.58 -26.68 23.15
N LEU A 384 27.26 -25.97 22.22
CA LEU A 384 27.67 -24.58 22.43
C LEU A 384 26.48 -23.66 22.65
N ALA A 385 25.44 -23.77 21.82
CA ALA A 385 24.19 -23.04 21.96
C ALA A 385 23.53 -23.32 23.32
N ARG A 386 23.23 -24.58 23.65
CA ARG A 386 22.57 -24.95 24.91
C ARG A 386 23.38 -24.53 26.14
N ASN A 387 24.71 -24.64 26.12
CA ASN A 387 25.58 -24.14 27.20
C ASN A 387 25.52 -22.62 27.35
N ALA A 388 25.45 -21.86 26.25
CA ALA A 388 25.24 -20.41 26.30
C ALA A 388 23.84 -20.06 26.82
N PHE A 389 22.81 -20.85 26.48
CA PHE A 389 21.43 -20.63 26.94
C PHE A 389 21.32 -20.69 28.46
N ASP A 390 21.79 -21.78 29.03
CA ASP A 390 21.73 -22.05 30.48
C ASP A 390 22.54 -21.04 31.29
N ALA A 391 23.58 -20.43 30.70
CA ALA A 391 24.38 -19.38 31.32
C ALA A 391 23.78 -17.96 31.19
N LEU A 392 23.15 -17.65 30.05
CA LEU A 392 22.63 -16.32 29.73
C LEU A 392 21.22 -16.08 30.27
N LYS A 393 20.39 -17.12 30.33
CA LYS A 393 18.97 -17.04 30.74
C LYS A 393 18.82 -16.83 32.25
N ASP A 394 17.87 -15.96 32.64
CA ASP A 394 17.46 -15.83 34.03
C ASP A 394 16.73 -17.12 34.51
N PRO A 395 17.15 -17.77 35.62
CA PRO A 395 16.46 -18.93 36.17
C PRO A 395 14.98 -18.69 36.51
N GLU A 396 14.60 -17.46 36.90
CA GLU A 396 13.22 -17.08 37.22
C GLU A 396 12.38 -16.76 35.98
N ASP A 397 13.01 -16.56 34.81
CA ASP A 397 12.29 -16.38 33.55
C ASP A 397 11.65 -17.70 33.09
N ARG A 398 10.33 -17.77 33.21
CA ARG A 398 9.53 -18.95 32.83
C ARG A 398 9.09 -18.96 31.37
N PHE A 399 9.47 -17.97 30.57
CA PHE A 399 8.97 -17.80 29.20
C PHE A 399 10.07 -17.79 28.13
N THR A 400 11.35 -17.66 28.49
CA THR A 400 12.43 -17.89 27.51
C THR A 400 12.73 -19.38 27.36
N PHE A 401 12.66 -19.89 26.12
CA PHE A 401 12.86 -21.31 25.79
C PHE A 401 13.85 -21.47 24.63
N LEU A 402 14.53 -22.61 24.58
CA LEU A 402 15.34 -23.06 23.46
C LEU A 402 14.86 -24.46 23.10
N LEU A 403 14.15 -24.58 21.98
CA LEU A 403 13.51 -25.81 21.52
C LEU A 403 14.20 -26.34 20.27
N ASP A 404 14.21 -27.65 20.08
CA ASP A 404 14.49 -28.25 18.78
C ASP A 404 13.19 -28.52 17.98
N GLU A 405 13.34 -29.00 16.74
CA GLU A 405 12.22 -29.24 15.82
C GLU A 405 11.27 -30.35 16.29
N GLU A 406 11.75 -31.35 17.05
CA GLU A 406 10.88 -32.38 17.63
C GLU A 406 10.04 -31.82 18.79
N GLU A 407 10.61 -30.93 19.61
CA GLU A 407 9.92 -30.25 20.71
C GLU A 407 8.87 -29.23 20.25
N MET A 408 8.99 -28.67 19.03
CA MET A 408 8.01 -27.71 18.49
C MET A 408 6.71 -28.35 17.94
N ALA A 409 6.61 -29.68 17.87
CA ALA A 409 5.48 -30.40 17.28
C ALA A 409 4.19 -30.37 18.14
N MET A 410 3.58 -29.19 18.29
CA MET A 410 2.30 -29.00 18.97
C MET A 410 1.11 -29.44 18.10
N THR A 411 0.18 -30.18 18.70
CA THR A 411 -1.09 -30.54 18.06
C THR A 411 -2.15 -29.51 18.45
N PHE A 412 -2.55 -28.64 17.52
CA PHE A 412 -3.58 -27.63 17.75
C PHE A 412 -4.98 -28.18 17.45
N GLU A 413 -5.99 -27.70 18.19
CA GLU A 413 -7.38 -27.93 17.80
C GLU A 413 -7.72 -27.07 16.59
N ALA A 414 -8.32 -27.68 15.57
CA ALA A 414 -8.77 -26.97 14.37
C ALA A 414 -9.78 -25.86 14.75
N PRO A 415 -9.68 -24.67 14.13
CA PRO A 415 -10.59 -23.57 14.42
C PRO A 415 -12.03 -23.92 14.03
N GLU A 416 -12.99 -23.44 14.84
CA GLU A 416 -14.42 -23.72 14.69
C GLU A 416 -15.21 -22.42 14.49
N PHE A 417 -16.06 -22.38 13.47
CA PHE A 417 -17.03 -21.31 13.26
C PHE A 417 -18.46 -21.84 13.31
N LEU A 418 -19.32 -21.15 14.05
CA LEU A 418 -20.76 -21.42 14.15
C LEU A 418 -21.57 -20.14 13.97
N LYS A 419 -22.63 -20.21 13.16
CA LYS A 419 -23.63 -19.15 13.00
C LYS A 419 -24.99 -19.59 13.53
N LYS A 420 -25.56 -18.81 14.46
CA LYS A 420 -26.89 -19.07 15.06
C LYS A 420 -27.70 -17.77 15.10
N ASP A 421 -28.71 -17.66 14.24
CA ASP A 421 -29.48 -16.43 14.02
C ASP A 421 -28.55 -15.22 13.69
N GLN A 422 -28.44 -14.26 14.60
CA GLN A 422 -27.56 -13.09 14.52
C GLN A 422 -26.21 -13.27 15.26
N LEU A 423 -25.98 -14.43 15.87
CA LEU A 423 -24.74 -14.75 16.57
C LEU A 423 -23.72 -15.40 15.62
N LEU A 424 -22.50 -14.88 15.64
CA LEU A 424 -21.30 -15.45 15.05
C LEU A 424 -20.36 -15.89 16.18
N TYR A 425 -19.98 -17.16 16.20
CA TYR A 425 -19.08 -17.74 17.20
C TYR A 425 -17.84 -18.28 16.49
N PHE A 426 -16.67 -17.86 16.96
CA PHE A 426 -15.36 -18.32 16.50
C PHE A 426 -14.60 -18.88 17.70
N LYS A 427 -14.12 -20.12 17.62
CA LYS A 427 -13.20 -20.73 18.59
C LYS A 427 -11.88 -21.05 17.89
N PHE A 428 -10.75 -20.71 18.51
CA PHE A 428 -9.42 -21.01 18.00
C PHE A 428 -8.41 -21.13 19.15
N SER A 429 -7.55 -22.15 19.09
CA SER A 429 -6.63 -22.52 20.18
C SER A 429 -5.25 -21.85 20.11
N ILE A 430 -4.92 -21.18 18.99
CA ILE A 430 -3.68 -20.43 18.79
C ILE A 430 -3.93 -19.26 17.82
N PHE A 431 -3.11 -18.21 17.92
CA PHE A 431 -2.96 -17.18 16.90
C PHE A 431 -1.83 -17.59 15.94
N ASP A 432 -2.14 -18.33 14.87
CA ASP A 432 -1.21 -18.67 13.79
C ASP A 432 -1.27 -17.65 12.63
N GLU A 433 -0.58 -17.91 11.51
CA GLU A 433 -0.57 -17.03 10.32
C GLU A 433 -1.88 -17.01 9.51
N ALA A 434 -2.85 -17.87 9.84
CA ALA A 434 -4.07 -18.06 9.04
C ALA A 434 -5.37 -17.68 9.77
N VAL A 435 -5.38 -17.66 11.11
CA VAL A 435 -6.60 -17.44 11.92
C VAL A 435 -7.25 -16.06 11.70
N ASP A 436 -6.50 -14.98 11.52
CA ASP A 436 -7.06 -13.65 11.27
C ASP A 436 -7.73 -13.57 9.89
N ASP A 437 -7.05 -14.05 8.87
CA ASP A 437 -7.56 -14.08 7.50
C ASP A 437 -8.74 -15.07 7.35
N TRP A 438 -8.77 -16.17 8.10
CA TRP A 438 -9.94 -17.07 8.22
C TRP A 438 -11.14 -16.35 8.86
N ILE A 439 -10.94 -15.63 9.97
CA ILE A 439 -11.99 -14.83 10.61
C ILE A 439 -12.50 -13.77 9.63
N ILE A 440 -11.62 -12.99 9.00
CA ILE A 440 -12.00 -11.90 8.09
C ILE A 440 -12.77 -12.43 6.89
N ALA A 441 -12.31 -13.51 6.23
CA ALA A 441 -13.01 -14.12 5.11
C ALA A 441 -14.39 -14.66 5.51
N THR A 442 -14.48 -15.39 6.62
CA THR A 442 -15.75 -15.90 7.17
C THR A 442 -16.73 -14.75 7.48
N LEU A 443 -16.22 -13.63 8.01
CA LEU A 443 -17.03 -12.45 8.28
C LEU A 443 -17.48 -11.73 7.00
N ASP A 444 -16.71 -11.77 5.91
CA ASP A 444 -17.08 -11.20 4.61
C ASP A 444 -18.13 -12.06 3.86
N GLU A 445 -18.18 -13.38 4.08
CA GLU A 445 -19.28 -14.24 3.61
C GLU A 445 -20.60 -13.99 4.35
N VAL A 446 -20.55 -13.52 5.60
CA VAL A 446 -21.73 -13.20 6.39
C VAL A 446 -22.29 -11.83 6.02
N ALA A 447 -23.57 -11.79 5.65
CA ALA A 447 -24.31 -10.54 5.44
C ALA A 447 -24.10 -9.56 6.60
N ARG A 448 -23.50 -8.40 6.30
CA ARG A 448 -23.16 -7.36 7.27
C ARG A 448 -24.43 -6.76 7.89
N ASP A 449 -24.63 -7.04 9.17
CA ASP A 449 -25.76 -6.56 9.95
C ASP A 449 -25.23 -6.10 11.32
N ASP A 450 -25.27 -4.79 11.56
CA ASP A 450 -24.80 -4.15 12.80
C ASP A 450 -25.51 -4.67 14.07
N SER A 451 -26.63 -5.40 13.94
CA SER A 451 -27.28 -6.10 15.06
C SER A 451 -26.70 -7.50 15.37
N GLN A 452 -25.64 -7.92 14.67
CA GLN A 452 -24.97 -9.18 14.96
C GLN A 452 -24.20 -9.15 16.29
N TRP A 453 -24.14 -10.32 16.92
CA TRP A 453 -23.34 -10.58 18.11
C TRP A 453 -22.13 -11.43 17.70
N LEU A 454 -20.95 -11.10 18.22
CA LEU A 454 -19.72 -11.85 17.99
C LEU A 454 -19.26 -12.49 19.31
N ILE A 455 -19.00 -13.79 19.31
CA ILE A 455 -18.23 -14.48 20.35
C ILE A 455 -16.87 -14.84 19.78
N LEU A 456 -15.80 -14.41 20.45
CA LEU A 456 -14.43 -14.91 20.28
C LEU A 456 -14.12 -15.81 21.47
N ASP A 457 -14.05 -17.12 21.24
CA ASP A 457 -13.70 -18.11 22.26
C ASP A 457 -12.21 -18.43 22.19
N MET A 458 -11.46 -17.93 23.17
CA MET A 458 -10.01 -18.05 23.29
C MET A 458 -9.62 -18.83 24.57
N ARG A 459 -10.54 -19.65 25.08
CA ARG A 459 -10.29 -20.63 26.14
C ARG A 459 -9.28 -21.67 25.66
N GLY A 460 -8.32 -22.04 26.50
CA GLY A 460 -7.16 -22.87 26.12
C GLY A 460 -6.13 -22.18 25.21
N ASN A 461 -6.35 -20.93 24.81
CA ASN A 461 -5.49 -20.25 23.83
C ASN A 461 -4.31 -19.53 24.49
N HIS A 462 -3.15 -20.18 24.44
CA HIS A 462 -1.89 -19.73 25.01
C HIS A 462 -1.26 -18.51 24.28
N GLY A 463 -1.93 -17.98 23.26
CA GLY A 463 -1.52 -16.84 22.45
C GLY A 463 -1.00 -17.27 21.08
N GLY A 464 0.16 -16.75 20.68
CA GLY A 464 0.73 -16.95 19.35
C GLY A 464 1.15 -15.62 18.73
N MET A 465 1.07 -15.51 17.42
CA MET A 465 1.53 -14.35 16.65
C MET A 465 0.75 -13.07 17.01
N LEU A 466 1.51 -12.06 17.45
CA LEU A 466 0.98 -10.74 17.79
C LEU A 466 0.37 -10.03 16.57
N GLN A 467 0.85 -10.34 15.36
CA GLN A 467 0.38 -9.72 14.12
C GLN A 467 -1.06 -10.16 13.78
N THR A 468 -1.36 -11.44 13.92
CA THR A 468 -2.71 -12.04 13.79
C THR A 468 -3.67 -11.41 14.80
N ALA A 469 -3.25 -11.32 16.07
CA ALA A 469 -4.03 -10.64 17.11
C ALA A 469 -4.29 -9.17 16.77
N TYR A 470 -3.27 -8.44 16.31
CA TYR A 470 -3.40 -7.06 15.84
C TYR A 470 -4.41 -6.94 14.69
N ALA A 471 -4.39 -7.84 13.71
CA ALA A 471 -5.32 -7.80 12.58
C ALA A 471 -6.78 -8.02 12.98
N ILE A 472 -7.04 -8.95 13.91
CA ILE A 472 -8.38 -9.18 14.48
C ILE A 472 -8.87 -7.95 15.24
N ILE A 473 -8.01 -7.30 16.05
CA ILE A 473 -8.39 -6.09 16.80
C ILE A 473 -8.65 -4.91 15.85
N ASP A 474 -7.83 -4.75 14.81
CA ASP A 474 -7.94 -3.70 13.80
C ASP A 474 -9.31 -3.70 13.12
N GLU A 475 -9.72 -4.85 12.57
CA GLU A 475 -11.02 -5.07 11.93
C GLU A 475 -12.21 -4.74 12.85
N LEU A 476 -12.10 -4.95 14.16
CA LEU A 476 -13.21 -4.77 15.13
C LEU A 476 -13.27 -3.37 15.77
N THR A 477 -12.11 -2.72 15.95
CA THR A 477 -12.02 -1.47 16.73
C THR A 477 -12.13 -0.21 15.88
N GLY A 478 -11.60 -0.22 14.65
CA GLY A 478 -11.37 0.99 13.89
C GLY A 478 -10.38 1.96 14.57
N ARG A 479 -10.16 3.11 13.94
CA ARG A 479 -8.96 3.93 14.16
C ARG A 479 -8.71 4.33 15.63
N ALA A 480 -7.78 3.61 16.27
CA ALA A 480 -7.37 3.82 17.65
C ALA A 480 -5.95 3.29 17.88
N ASN A 481 -5.19 3.89 18.80
CA ASN A 481 -3.98 3.23 19.34
C ASN A 481 -4.44 2.03 20.15
N LEU A 482 -3.92 0.83 19.89
CA LEU A 482 -4.36 -0.39 20.57
C LEU A 482 -3.50 -0.64 21.81
N PHE A 483 -2.21 -0.86 21.59
CA PHE A 483 -1.23 -1.18 22.61
C PHE A 483 0.16 -0.71 22.18
N TYR A 484 1.14 -0.85 23.08
CA TYR A 484 2.55 -0.58 22.81
C TYR A 484 3.38 -1.81 23.16
N GLN A 485 4.38 -2.13 22.34
CA GLN A 485 5.53 -2.89 22.81
C GLN A 485 6.48 -1.92 23.51
N VAL A 486 7.06 -2.33 24.64
CA VAL A 486 8.09 -1.60 25.37
C VAL A 486 9.34 -2.49 25.43
N ASP A 487 10.36 -2.12 24.65
CA ASP A 487 11.63 -2.87 24.66
C ASP A 487 12.44 -2.62 25.94
N LYS A 488 13.51 -3.39 26.15
CA LYS A 488 14.41 -3.28 27.31
C LYS A 488 14.98 -1.87 27.55
N ASN A 489 15.06 -1.03 26.51
CA ASN A 489 15.58 0.34 26.59
C ASN A 489 14.46 1.35 26.94
N GLY A 490 13.22 0.89 27.14
CA GLY A 490 12.06 1.71 27.38
C GLY A 490 11.48 2.38 26.12
N ARG A 491 11.95 2.02 24.92
CA ARG A 491 11.39 2.55 23.66
C ARG A 491 10.03 1.91 23.43
N GLN A 492 9.04 2.76 23.16
CA GLN A 492 7.66 2.35 22.90
C GLN A 492 7.39 2.28 21.39
N THR A 493 7.00 1.10 20.90
CA THR A 493 6.53 0.90 19.53
C THR A 493 4.99 0.82 19.55
N PRO A 494 4.27 1.81 19.00
CA PRO A 494 2.81 1.83 19.00
C PRO A 494 2.22 0.89 17.94
N TYR A 495 1.17 0.16 18.30
CA TYR A 495 0.29 -0.53 17.37
C TYR A 495 -1.04 0.25 17.31
N SER A 496 -1.45 0.68 16.12
CA SER A 496 -2.64 1.52 15.93
C SER A 496 -3.50 1.00 14.79
N ALA A 497 -4.77 0.72 15.10
CA ALA A 497 -5.77 0.30 14.12
C ALA A 497 -5.98 1.36 13.01
N THR A 498 -6.27 0.84 11.83
CA THR A 498 -6.74 1.52 10.63
C THR A 498 -8.20 1.96 10.77
N ALA A 499 -8.78 2.60 9.75
CA ALA A 499 -10.13 3.15 9.85
C ALA A 499 -11.26 2.15 9.51
N SER A 500 -10.92 0.97 8.97
CA SER A 500 -11.86 -0.07 8.52
C SER A 500 -12.50 -0.83 9.70
N ARG A 501 -13.60 -0.31 10.27
CA ARG A 501 -14.31 -0.99 11.37
C ARG A 501 -15.49 -1.85 10.89
N ARG A 502 -15.53 -3.12 11.29
CA ARG A 502 -16.74 -3.95 11.31
C ARG A 502 -17.48 -3.79 12.65
N PRO A 503 -18.64 -3.10 12.67
CA PRO A 503 -19.44 -2.99 13.88
C PRO A 503 -20.18 -4.31 14.18
N PHE A 504 -20.45 -4.51 15.47
CA PHE A 504 -21.32 -5.54 16.02
C PHE A 504 -22.15 -4.88 17.13
N GLU A 505 -23.34 -5.40 17.45
CA GLU A 505 -24.14 -4.91 18.59
C GLU A 505 -23.42 -5.27 19.89
N LYS A 506 -22.96 -6.51 20.00
CA LYS A 506 -22.24 -7.01 21.17
C LYS A 506 -21.06 -7.88 20.75
N ILE A 507 -19.91 -7.66 21.38
CA ILE A 507 -18.75 -8.54 21.26
C ILE A 507 -18.55 -9.20 22.62
N ILE A 508 -18.36 -10.51 22.63
CA ILE A 508 -18.15 -11.32 23.81
C ILE A 508 -16.82 -12.03 23.61
N VAL A 509 -15.96 -11.99 24.63
CA VAL A 509 -14.67 -12.67 24.61
C VAL A 509 -14.69 -13.71 25.73
N LEU A 510 -14.48 -14.98 25.39
CA LEU A 510 -14.38 -16.05 26.36
C LEU A 510 -12.91 -16.32 26.68
N LEU A 511 -12.57 -16.30 27.97
CA LEU A 511 -11.24 -16.58 28.48
C LEU A 511 -11.30 -17.64 29.58
N ASP A 512 -10.20 -18.34 29.78
CA ASP A 512 -9.95 -19.17 30.96
C ASP A 512 -8.53 -18.93 31.49
N HIS A 513 -8.12 -19.70 32.48
CA HIS A 513 -6.79 -19.60 33.10
C HIS A 513 -5.63 -20.02 32.18
N GLU A 514 -5.90 -20.64 31.03
CA GLU A 514 -4.91 -20.97 29.99
C GLU A 514 -4.83 -19.87 28.90
N SER A 515 -5.86 -19.01 28.78
CA SER A 515 -5.83 -17.85 27.90
C SER A 515 -4.66 -16.92 28.23
N ALA A 516 -3.69 -16.80 27.32
CA ALA A 516 -2.45 -16.06 27.56
C ALA A 516 -2.02 -15.18 26.37
N SER A 517 -1.14 -14.21 26.64
CA SER A 517 -0.38 -13.50 25.60
C SER A 517 -1.30 -12.75 24.60
N SER A 518 -1.23 -13.09 23.31
CA SER A 518 -2.07 -12.55 22.24
C SER A 518 -3.57 -12.60 22.56
N SER A 519 -4.06 -13.64 23.26
CA SER A 519 -5.44 -13.73 23.76
C SER A 519 -5.79 -12.56 24.69
N GLU A 520 -4.87 -12.24 25.60
CA GLU A 520 -5.01 -11.17 26.59
C GLU A 520 -4.92 -9.78 25.91
N VAL A 521 -4.03 -9.63 24.92
CA VAL A 521 -3.92 -8.42 24.10
C VAL A 521 -5.21 -8.15 23.31
N VAL A 522 -5.83 -9.17 22.71
CA VAL A 522 -7.14 -9.04 22.05
C VAL A 522 -8.22 -8.64 23.04
N ALA A 523 -8.40 -9.42 24.10
CA ALA A 523 -9.46 -9.19 25.09
C ALA A 523 -9.40 -7.77 25.66
N LEU A 524 -8.20 -7.34 26.08
CA LEU A 524 -8.02 -6.04 26.74
C LEU A 524 -8.12 -4.88 25.74
N SER A 525 -7.54 -5.00 24.53
CA SER A 525 -7.63 -3.94 23.51
C SER A 525 -9.07 -3.71 23.08
N LEU A 526 -9.83 -4.78 22.83
CA LEU A 526 -11.27 -4.71 22.55
C LEU A 526 -12.01 -4.06 23.72
N LYS A 527 -11.81 -4.54 24.95
CA LYS A 527 -12.51 -4.07 26.16
C LYS A 527 -12.30 -2.58 26.45
N LYS A 528 -11.10 -2.05 26.20
CA LYS A 528 -10.77 -0.63 26.42
C LYS A 528 -11.19 0.29 25.29
N ARG A 529 -11.31 -0.22 24.05
CA ARG A 529 -11.68 0.59 22.87
C ARG A 529 -13.17 0.58 22.55
N LEU A 530 -13.88 -0.49 22.91
CA LEU A 530 -15.29 -0.67 22.56
C LEU A 530 -16.18 -0.77 23.79
N LYS A 531 -17.28 -0.01 23.79
CA LYS A 531 -18.24 0.03 24.92
C LYS A 531 -19.13 -1.21 25.02
N ASN A 532 -19.15 -2.04 23.98
CA ASN A 532 -20.03 -3.19 23.83
C ASN A 532 -19.28 -4.53 23.89
N VAL A 533 -18.09 -4.54 24.50
CA VAL A 533 -17.30 -5.75 24.77
C VAL A 533 -17.57 -6.25 26.19
N THR A 534 -17.86 -7.55 26.32
CA THR A 534 -18.01 -8.27 27.60
C THR A 534 -17.04 -9.45 27.63
N ILE A 535 -16.19 -9.54 28.65
CA ILE A 535 -15.31 -10.69 28.90
C ILE A 535 -16.04 -11.65 29.84
N VAL A 536 -16.09 -12.94 29.53
CA VAL A 536 -16.81 -13.97 30.30
C VAL A 536 -15.90 -15.19 30.48
N GLY A 537 -15.87 -15.80 31.66
CA GLY A 537 -15.09 -17.01 31.90
C GLY A 537 -14.29 -16.96 33.20
N GLU A 538 -13.00 -17.27 33.16
CA GLU A 538 -12.08 -17.15 34.31
C GLU A 538 -11.08 -16.00 34.13
N THR A 539 -10.31 -15.69 35.17
CA THR A 539 -9.17 -14.75 35.07
C THR A 539 -8.09 -15.36 34.19
N SER A 540 -7.59 -14.58 33.22
CA SER A 540 -6.56 -15.04 32.26
C SER A 540 -5.19 -15.29 32.91
N PHE A 541 -4.29 -15.94 32.17
CA PHE A 541 -3.01 -16.43 32.67
C PHE A 541 -2.08 -15.34 33.26
N GLY A 542 -2.14 -14.10 32.74
CA GLY A 542 -1.31 -13.00 33.22
C GLY A 542 0.09 -12.98 32.65
N LYS A 543 0.25 -13.27 31.35
CA LYS A 543 1.53 -13.01 30.68
C LYS A 543 1.57 -11.52 30.35
N GLY A 544 2.61 -10.81 30.75
CA GLY A 544 2.83 -9.39 30.44
C GLY A 544 3.94 -9.14 29.42
N VAL A 545 4.57 -10.21 28.94
CA VAL A 545 5.81 -10.16 28.17
C VAL A 545 5.71 -10.96 26.88
N GLY A 546 6.14 -10.32 25.79
CA GLY A 546 6.21 -10.91 24.47
C GLY A 546 7.62 -11.30 24.07
N GLN A 547 7.68 -12.12 23.03
CA GLN A 547 8.89 -12.83 22.63
C GLN A 547 9.26 -12.49 21.19
N HIS A 548 10.56 -12.50 20.92
CA HIS A 548 11.09 -12.65 19.57
C HIS A 548 11.58 -14.09 19.40
N VAL A 549 11.36 -14.63 18.20
CA VAL A 549 11.75 -15.98 17.83
C VAL A 549 12.98 -15.88 16.94
N PHE A 550 14.04 -16.59 17.32
CA PHE A 550 15.32 -16.63 16.61
C PHE A 550 15.66 -18.09 16.32
N TYR A 551 15.92 -18.44 15.06
CA TYR A 551 16.22 -19.81 14.64
C TYR A 551 17.66 -19.92 14.13
N ASP A 552 18.44 -20.84 14.70
CA ASP A 552 19.79 -21.17 14.24
C ASP A 552 19.75 -22.44 13.39
N GLN A 553 19.61 -22.24 12.08
CA GLN A 553 19.53 -23.29 11.06
C GLN A 553 20.69 -24.31 11.11
N LYS A 554 21.88 -23.89 11.57
CA LYS A 554 23.05 -24.76 11.66
C LYS A 554 23.01 -25.69 12.90
N SER A 555 22.15 -25.43 13.89
CA SER A 555 21.91 -26.32 15.04
C SER A 555 20.50 -26.92 15.09
N GLY A 556 19.55 -26.41 14.29
CA GLY A 556 18.14 -26.81 14.33
C GLY A 556 17.39 -26.25 15.54
N LEU A 557 17.98 -25.29 16.27
CA LEU A 557 17.44 -24.76 17.52
C LEU A 557 16.67 -23.46 17.31
N THR A 558 15.50 -23.36 17.95
CA THR A 558 14.66 -22.17 18.00
C THR A 558 14.66 -21.56 19.40
N LEU A 559 15.29 -20.39 19.51
CA LEU A 559 15.28 -19.55 20.71
C LEU A 559 14.03 -18.65 20.73
N TYR A 560 13.13 -18.94 21.65
CA TYR A 560 11.97 -18.12 21.97
C TYR A 560 12.33 -17.15 23.11
N LEU A 561 12.91 -15.99 22.79
CA LEU A 561 13.46 -15.05 23.76
C LEU A 561 12.42 -14.02 24.23
N VAL A 562 12.29 -13.78 25.54
CA VAL A 562 11.48 -12.68 26.08
C VAL A 562 12.15 -11.33 25.79
N SER A 563 11.48 -10.43 25.07
CA SER A 563 12.12 -9.22 24.51
C SER A 563 11.41 -7.89 24.77
N PHE A 564 10.12 -7.90 25.11
CA PHE A 564 9.36 -6.68 25.36
C PHE A 564 8.21 -6.91 26.33
N TYR A 565 7.84 -5.88 27.08
CA TYR A 565 6.53 -5.83 27.74
C TYR A 565 5.47 -5.37 26.73
N TRP A 566 4.25 -5.87 26.83
CA TRP A 566 3.11 -5.16 26.23
C TRP A 566 2.44 -4.23 27.25
N ASN A 567 2.07 -3.06 26.77
CA ASN A 567 1.30 -2.08 27.53
C ASN A 567 0.01 -1.80 26.77
N VAL A 568 -1.10 -2.38 27.26
CA VAL A 568 -2.44 -2.16 26.70
C VAL A 568 -3.09 -1.03 27.47
N ILE A 569 -2.82 0.21 27.04
CA ILE A 569 -3.50 1.42 27.54
C ILE A 569 -3.26 1.61 29.05
N GLU A 570 -1.97 1.62 29.41
CA GLU A 570 -1.44 1.83 30.76
C GLU A 570 -1.73 0.72 31.78
N GLU A 571 -2.32 -0.39 31.35
CA GLU A 571 -2.47 -1.59 32.18
C GLU A 571 -1.36 -2.62 31.92
N ASN A 572 -0.81 -3.13 33.02
CA ASN A 572 0.14 -4.24 33.05
C ASN A 572 -0.58 -5.46 33.62
N ILE A 573 -0.63 -6.53 32.83
CA ILE A 573 -1.30 -7.80 33.17
C ILE A 573 -0.33 -8.88 33.67
N GLN A 574 0.98 -8.60 33.71
CA GLN A 574 2.00 -9.52 34.24
C GLN A 574 1.63 -10.02 35.64
N GLU A 575 1.54 -11.35 35.79
CA GLU A 575 1.22 -12.06 37.05
C GLU A 575 -0.16 -11.76 37.65
N VAL A 576 -1.01 -11.01 36.94
CA VAL A 576 -2.37 -10.64 37.39
C VAL A 576 -3.44 -11.21 36.47
N GLY A 577 -3.21 -11.21 35.16
CA GLY A 577 -4.23 -11.56 34.18
C GLY A 577 -5.28 -10.46 34.00
N ILE A 578 -6.38 -10.85 33.35
CA ILE A 578 -7.55 -10.02 33.07
C ILE A 578 -8.74 -10.69 33.76
N ASP A 579 -9.30 -10.02 34.76
CA ASP A 579 -10.56 -10.47 35.36
C ASP A 579 -11.72 -10.32 34.36
N PRO A 580 -12.60 -11.34 34.22
CA PRO A 580 -13.77 -11.26 33.36
C PRO A 580 -14.86 -10.37 33.97
N ASP A 581 -15.70 -9.75 33.14
CA ASP A 581 -16.89 -9.03 33.60
C ASP A 581 -17.91 -9.97 34.26
N ILE A 582 -17.93 -11.24 33.82
CA ILE A 582 -18.80 -12.30 34.33
C ILE A 582 -17.96 -13.55 34.55
N ILE A 583 -17.74 -13.91 35.82
CA ILE A 583 -17.01 -15.11 36.20
C ILE A 583 -17.90 -16.35 35.98
N TYR A 584 -17.45 -17.31 35.18
CA TYR A 584 -18.08 -18.61 34.97
C TYR A 584 -17.07 -19.68 34.53
N ASP A 585 -17.08 -20.84 35.17
CA ASP A 585 -16.29 -22.01 34.79
C ASP A 585 -17.07 -22.83 33.73
N PHE A 586 -16.51 -22.91 32.51
CA PHE A 586 -17.10 -23.65 31.38
C PHE A 586 -16.59 -25.09 31.26
N SER A 587 -15.73 -25.59 32.16
CA SER A 587 -15.07 -26.90 32.06
C SER A 587 -16.05 -28.10 31.98
N THR A 588 -17.27 -27.93 32.48
CA THR A 588 -18.34 -28.95 32.43
C THR A 588 -19.55 -28.53 31.58
N GLU A 589 -19.45 -27.46 30.78
CA GLU A 589 -20.59 -26.90 30.04
C GLU A 589 -20.76 -27.57 28.66
N GLU A 590 -21.84 -28.33 28.46
CA GLU A 590 -22.12 -29.01 27.19
C GLU A 590 -22.52 -28.03 26.07
N ASN A 591 -23.04 -26.85 26.39
CA ASN A 591 -23.49 -25.86 25.40
C ASN A 591 -23.07 -24.44 25.81
N VAL A 592 -21.79 -24.16 25.56
CA VAL A 592 -21.13 -22.87 25.82
C VAL A 592 -21.92 -21.69 25.23
N ILE A 593 -22.38 -21.80 23.98
CA ILE A 593 -23.11 -20.73 23.29
C ILE A 593 -24.40 -20.36 24.02
N ASP A 594 -25.27 -21.33 24.31
CA ASP A 594 -26.53 -21.03 24.99
C ASP A 594 -26.31 -20.56 26.43
N LYS A 595 -25.25 -21.03 27.10
CA LYS A 595 -24.88 -20.55 28.43
C LYS A 595 -24.35 -19.12 28.43
N VAL A 596 -23.49 -18.77 27.47
CA VAL A 596 -23.04 -17.38 27.27
C VAL A 596 -24.23 -16.46 27.01
N LEU A 597 -25.16 -16.87 26.14
CA LEU A 597 -26.38 -16.11 25.86
C LEU A 597 -27.30 -15.98 27.09
N GLU A 598 -27.31 -16.95 28.01
CA GLU A 598 -28.00 -16.83 29.31
C GLU A 598 -27.33 -15.79 30.22
N LEU A 599 -25.99 -15.84 30.32
CA LEU A 599 -25.19 -14.98 31.20
C LEU A 599 -25.17 -13.50 30.76
N VAL A 600 -25.21 -13.23 29.46
CA VAL A 600 -25.04 -11.88 28.91
C VAL A 600 -26.35 -11.15 28.55
N ARG A 601 -27.51 -11.71 28.93
CA ARG A 601 -28.86 -11.13 28.77
C ARG A 601 -29.34 -10.40 30.02
#